data_AF-A0AAP0LZH1-F1
#
_entry.id   AF-A0AAP0LZH1-F1
#
_cell.length_a   1.000
_cell.length_b   1.000
_cell.length_c   1.000
_cell.angle_alpha   90.00
_cell.angle_beta   90.00
_cell.angle_gamma   90.00
#
_symmetry.space_group_name_H-M   'P 1'
#
loop_
_entity.id
_entity.type
_entity.pdbx_description
1 polymer ?
#
loop_
_entity_poly.entity_id
_entity_poly.type
_entity_poly.pdbx_seq_one_letter_code
_entity_poly.pdbx_strand_id
1 'polypeptide(L)'
;MFSPIPDERTWERGDRSLIDPQIVRKKIGRPKKCRKRAATKPQKRSKRFFVNCSVCGGSNHNVRSCPLRPSVARATKGTTTNSQVSF
;
A
#
# COMPACT_ATOMS: atom_id res chain seq x y z
N MET A 1 28.16 -26.24 16.77
CA MET A 1 28.99 -25.28 16.02
C MET A 1 28.38 -25.14 14.64
N PHE A 2 27.67 -24.04 14.38
CA PHE A 2 27.06 -23.80 13.07
C PHE A 2 28.11 -23.12 12.21
N SER A 3 28.65 -23.85 11.23
CA SER A 3 29.50 -23.23 10.22
C SER A 3 28.63 -22.36 9.32
N PRO A 4 28.99 -21.09 9.06
CA PRO A 4 28.23 -20.26 8.14
C PRO A 4 28.19 -20.93 6.78
N ILE A 5 27.02 -20.94 6.14
CA ILE A 5 26.88 -21.46 4.78
C ILE A 5 27.77 -20.58 3.90
N PRO A 6 28.73 -21.17 3.16
CA PRO A 6 29.66 -20.38 2.36
C PRO A 6 28.92 -19.71 1.19
N ASP A 7 29.47 -18.57 0.76
CA ASP A 7 28.90 -17.72 -0.29
C ASP A 7 28.51 -18.53 -1.54
N GLU A 8 27.52 -18.03 -2.29
CA GLU A 8 26.95 -18.65 -3.50
C GLU A 8 28.00 -19.16 -4.51
N ARG A 9 29.20 -18.57 -4.50
CA ARG A 9 30.36 -18.97 -5.32
C ARG A 9 30.86 -20.39 -5.06
N THR A 10 30.64 -20.92 -3.86
CA THR A 10 31.05 -22.28 -3.46
C THR A 10 30.00 -23.33 -3.76
N TRP A 11 28.81 -22.91 -4.22
CA TRP A 11 27.75 -23.85 -4.52
C TRP A 11 28.01 -24.48 -5.88
N GLU A 12 28.04 -25.82 -5.92
CA GLU A 12 28.16 -26.56 -7.17
C GLU A 12 26.94 -26.25 -8.05
N ARG A 13 27.18 -25.73 -9.26
CA ARG A 13 26.12 -25.54 -10.25
C ARG A 13 25.75 -26.90 -10.81
N GLY A 14 24.71 -27.51 -10.25
CA GLY A 14 24.22 -28.80 -10.73
C GLY A 14 23.74 -28.74 -12.17
N ASP A 15 24.06 -29.77 -12.96
CA ASP A 15 23.61 -29.99 -14.35
C ASP A 15 22.11 -30.37 -14.44
N ARG A 16 21.31 -29.90 -13.48
CA ARG A 16 19.87 -30.15 -13.48
C ARG A 16 19.21 -29.15 -14.38
N SER A 17 18.53 -29.64 -15.41
CA SER A 17 17.67 -28.83 -16.26
C SER A 17 16.70 -28.01 -15.40
N LEU A 18 16.57 -26.72 -15.71
CA LEU A 18 15.60 -25.85 -15.07
C LEU A 18 14.19 -26.42 -15.30
N ILE A 19 13.60 -27.00 -14.25
CA ILE A 19 12.25 -27.54 -14.31
C ILE A 19 11.30 -26.34 -14.27
N ASP A 20 10.61 -26.09 -15.38
CA ASP A 20 9.52 -25.10 -15.39
C ASP A 20 8.43 -25.58 -14.41
N PRO A 21 8.07 -24.77 -13.39
CA PRO A 21 7.03 -25.17 -12.47
C PRO A 21 5.73 -25.46 -13.24
N GLN A 22 5.10 -26.59 -12.92
CA GLN A 22 3.83 -26.93 -13.54
C GLN A 22 2.81 -25.82 -13.30
N ILE A 23 2.20 -25.33 -14.38
CA ILE A 23 1.19 -24.26 -14.31
C ILE A 23 -0.08 -24.85 -13.69
N VAL A 24 -0.28 -24.63 -12.38
CA VAL A 24 -1.48 -25.10 -11.67
C VAL A 24 -2.71 -24.29 -12.12
N ARG A 25 -3.60 -24.92 -12.88
CA ARG A 25 -4.91 -24.33 -13.24
C ARG A 25 -5.87 -24.45 -12.06
N LYS A 26 -6.33 -23.32 -11.52
CA LYS A 26 -7.38 -23.31 -10.49
C LYS A 26 -8.68 -23.84 -11.11
N LYS A 27 -9.23 -24.92 -10.55
CA LYS A 27 -10.58 -25.37 -10.90
C LYS A 27 -11.59 -24.28 -10.56
N ILE A 28 -12.61 -24.11 -11.39
CA ILE A 28 -13.71 -23.18 -11.10
C ILE A 28 -14.36 -23.65 -9.79
N GLY A 29 -14.17 -22.85 -8.74
CA GLY A 29 -14.71 -23.13 -7.42
C GLY A 29 -16.23 -22.94 -7.38
N ARG A 30 -16.82 -23.21 -6.21
CA ARG A 30 -18.23 -22.95 -5.96
C ARG A 30 -18.57 -21.48 -6.32
N PRO A 31 -19.60 -21.23 -7.14
CA PRO A 31 -20.04 -19.88 -7.43
C PRO A 31 -20.28 -19.10 -6.13
N LYS A 32 -19.74 -17.89 -6.07
CA LYS A 32 -19.86 -17.03 -4.89
C LYS A 32 -21.33 -16.75 -4.63
N LYS A 33 -21.80 -17.03 -3.41
CA LYS A 33 -23.17 -16.68 -2.99
C LYS A 33 -23.36 -15.16 -3.13
N CYS A 34 -24.32 -14.74 -3.95
CA CYS A 34 -24.71 -13.34 -4.06
C CYS A 34 -25.28 -12.85 -2.72
N ARG A 35 -24.61 -11.91 -2.06
CA ARG A 35 -25.11 -11.24 -0.85
C ARG A 35 -25.75 -9.91 -1.24
N LYS A 36 -26.85 -9.95 -2.00
CA LYS A 36 -27.65 -8.74 -2.27
C LYS A 36 -28.49 -8.39 -1.03
N ARG A 37 -28.62 -7.10 -0.72
CA ARG A 37 -29.56 -6.65 0.32
C ARG A 37 -30.99 -6.78 -0.19
N ALA A 38 -31.93 -7.14 0.69
CA ALA A 38 -33.35 -7.17 0.36
C ALA A 38 -33.86 -5.76 0.00
N ALA A 39 -34.84 -5.67 -0.91
CA ALA A 39 -35.38 -4.40 -1.41
C ALA A 39 -35.94 -3.50 -0.28
N THR A 40 -36.46 -4.11 0.79
CA THR A 40 -37.04 -3.41 1.94
C THR A 40 -35.99 -2.81 2.88
N LYS A 41 -34.71 -3.17 2.75
CA LYS A 41 -33.67 -2.69 3.68
C LYS A 41 -33.23 -1.26 3.31
N PRO A 42 -33.15 -0.34 4.28
CA PRO A 42 -32.65 1.01 4.00
C PRO A 42 -31.21 0.95 3.48
N GLN A 43 -30.96 1.68 2.40
CA GLN A 43 -29.61 1.84 1.84
C GLN A 43 -28.74 2.60 2.83
N LYS A 44 -27.51 2.12 3.07
CA LYS A 44 -26.54 2.84 3.90
C LYS A 44 -26.17 4.13 3.17
N ARG A 45 -26.60 5.28 3.68
CA ARG A 45 -26.17 6.59 3.17
C ARG A 45 -24.67 6.73 3.46
N SER A 46 -23.89 7.11 2.44
CA SER A 46 -22.50 7.52 2.66
C SER A 46 -22.52 8.74 3.57
N LYS A 47 -21.88 8.65 4.74
CA LYS A 47 -21.72 9.78 5.66
C LYS A 47 -20.74 10.73 4.98
N ARG A 48 -21.25 11.72 4.25
CA ARG A 48 -20.44 12.84 3.77
C ARG A 48 -20.05 13.63 5.01
N PHE A 49 -18.92 13.27 5.60
CA PHE A 49 -18.32 14.06 6.66
C PHE A 49 -17.91 15.38 6.00
N PHE A 50 -18.69 16.44 6.24
CA PHE A 50 -18.24 17.79 5.92
C PHE A 50 -17.00 18.02 6.77
N VAL A 51 -15.83 17.99 6.13
CA VAL A 51 -14.60 18.35 6.81
C VAL A 51 -14.64 19.85 6.97
N ASN A 52 -14.74 20.29 8.22
CA ASN A 52 -14.60 21.69 8.60
C ASN A 52 -13.12 21.94 8.91
N CYS A 53 -12.55 22.96 8.31
CA CYS A 53 -11.18 23.35 8.55
C CYS A 53 -11.08 24.06 9.91
N SER A 54 -10.21 23.59 10.81
CA SER A 54 -10.00 24.25 12.10
C SER A 54 -9.26 25.59 12.00
N VAL A 55 -8.62 25.89 10.86
CA VAL A 55 -7.86 27.13 10.65
C VAL A 55 -8.77 28.27 10.20
N CYS A 56 -9.70 28.01 9.28
CA CYS A 56 -10.56 29.07 8.72
C CYS A 56 -12.05 28.86 8.99
N GLY A 57 -12.45 27.76 9.63
CA GLY A 57 -13.86 27.40 9.86
C GLY A 57 -14.62 26.97 8.61
N GLY A 58 -14.05 27.10 7.42
CA GLY A 58 -14.70 26.75 6.15
C GLY A 58 -14.93 25.25 5.99
N SER A 59 -15.98 24.88 5.26
CA SER A 59 -16.31 23.49 4.93
C SER A 59 -15.68 23.07 3.59
N ASN A 60 -15.74 21.76 3.28
CA ASN A 60 -15.30 21.18 2.01
C ASN A 60 -13.78 21.16 1.77
N HIS A 61 -12.96 21.42 2.79
CA HIS A 61 -11.51 21.25 2.73
C HIS A 61 -10.95 20.96 4.13
N ASN A 62 -9.84 20.25 4.20
CA ASN A 62 -9.16 20.00 5.47
C ASN A 62 -8.10 21.07 5.73
N VAL A 63 -7.51 21.05 6.92
CA VAL A 63 -6.39 21.94 7.28
C VAL A 63 -5.31 21.87 6.19
N ARG A 64 -4.86 20.67 5.77
CA ARG A 64 -3.78 20.55 4.77
C ARG A 64 -4.01 21.31 3.46
N SER A 65 -5.25 21.32 2.96
CA SER A 65 -5.65 22.00 1.72
C SER A 65 -6.26 23.38 1.95
N CYS A 66 -6.13 23.95 3.16
CA CYS A 66 -6.67 25.27 3.47
C CYS A 66 -5.87 26.37 2.75
N PRO A 67 -6.52 27.28 2.01
CA PRO A 67 -5.85 28.36 1.30
C PRO A 67 -5.26 29.42 2.25
N LEU A 68 -5.81 29.54 3.46
CA LEU A 68 -5.36 30.50 4.48
C LEU A 68 -4.26 29.94 5.39
N ARG A 69 -3.74 28.73 5.12
CA ARG A 69 -2.67 28.19 5.96
C ARG A 69 -1.35 28.90 5.70
N PRO A 70 -0.64 29.32 6.77
CA PRO A 70 0.70 29.87 6.62
C PRO A 70 1.64 28.81 6.03
N SER A 71 2.43 29.21 5.03
CA SER A 71 3.24 28.36 4.15
C SER A 71 4.38 27.61 4.87
N VAL A 72 4.66 27.94 6.13
CA VAL A 72 5.75 27.35 6.93
C VAL A 72 5.66 25.83 7.12
N ALA A 73 4.49 25.23 6.90
CA ALA A 73 4.32 23.77 6.97
C ALA A 73 4.46 23.03 5.62
N ARG A 74 4.79 23.73 4.53
CA ARG A 74 5.01 23.10 3.20
C ARG A 74 6.45 22.61 3.01
N ALA A 75 7.38 22.99 3.90
CA ALA A 75 8.82 22.80 3.73
C ALA A 75 9.39 21.44 4.21
N THR A 76 8.67 20.59 4.94
CA THR A 76 9.28 19.41 5.59
C THR A 76 9.05 18.07 4.88
N LYS A 77 8.65 18.07 3.61
CA LYS A 77 8.52 16.83 2.81
C LYS A 77 9.04 17.01 1.39
N GLY A 78 10.32 17.35 1.30
CA GLY A 78 11.07 17.31 0.05
C GLY A 78 12.52 16.96 0.36
N THR A 79 12.95 15.79 -0.12
CA THR A 79 14.36 15.42 -0.29
C THR A 79 15.10 14.96 0.96
N THR A 80 15.09 13.65 1.22
CA THR A 80 16.21 12.96 1.87
C THR A 80 16.87 12.08 0.81
N THR A 81 17.64 12.69 -0.10
CA THR A 81 18.66 11.96 -0.86
C THR A 81 19.79 11.68 0.12
N ASN A 82 19.89 10.43 0.58
CA ASN A 82 20.98 10.01 1.43
C ASN A 82 22.23 9.86 0.56
N SER A 83 23.07 10.89 0.53
CA SER A 83 24.46 10.79 0.12
C SER A 83 25.30 11.03 1.35
N GLN A 84 25.92 9.97 1.88
CA GLN A 84 27.30 9.95 2.36
C GLN A 84 27.62 8.61 3.00
N VAL A 85 28.64 7.93 2.49
CA VAL A 85 29.73 7.45 3.34
C VAL A 85 31.03 7.79 2.61
N SER A 86 31.85 8.59 3.29
CA SER A 86 33.21 8.97 2.97
C SER A 86 34.21 8.17 3.81
N PHE A 87 35.48 8.32 3.43
CA PHE A 87 36.74 7.92 4.06
C PHE A 87 37.34 6.59 3.58
#